data_AF-K5CNP7-F1
#
_entry.id   AF-K5CNP7-F1
#
_cell.length_a   1.000
_cell.length_b   1.000
_cell.length_c   1.000
_cell.angle_alpha   90.00
_cell.angle_beta   90.00
_cell.angle_gamma   90.00
#
_symmetry.space_group_name_H-M   'P 1'
#
loop_
_entity.id
_entity.type
_entity.pdbx_description
1 polymer ?
#
loop_
_entity_poly.entity_id
_entity_poly.type
_entity_poly.pdbx_seq_one_letter_code
_entity_poly.pdbx_strand_id
1 'polypeptide(L)'
;MKEKKNLTEFMLSLVQTLEDEHRFGSAHVYRSTLHTFTAYWNKRKGRKILMAVRNVFTVSVLREFEEYLRGKLLKMNTISTYMRMLRAVYHRLLKDGEVDYTAGLFNSVYTGTCADVKRALSPADMAKILSVPLPDLGNVAVGTSVSSSLVQDNLQEARCWFSLLFLLRGIPFADLARLRKCDYKDGVVSYCRQKTGRRLTVTVPKEAESLIRTCSDTNPASPYLLSIYFLHL
;
A
#
# COMPACT_ATOMS: atom_id res chain seq x y z
N MET A 1 -34.30 24.54 3.35
CA MET A 1 -34.18 23.35 2.46
C MET A 1 -32.74 22.89 2.55
N LYS A 2 -32.42 21.77 3.21
CA LYS A 2 -31.03 21.30 3.32
C LYS A 2 -30.47 21.02 1.92
N GLU A 3 -29.31 21.58 1.61
CA GLU A 3 -28.64 21.40 0.32
C GLU A 3 -28.41 19.90 0.06
N LYS A 4 -28.74 19.42 -1.15
CA LYS A 4 -28.61 18.00 -1.48
C LYS A 4 -27.13 17.67 -1.68
N LYS A 5 -26.48 17.13 -0.66
CA LYS A 5 -25.08 16.72 -0.73
C LYS A 5 -24.85 15.71 -1.87
N ASN A 6 -23.82 15.98 -2.67
CA ASN A 6 -23.42 15.19 -3.82
C ASN A 6 -22.31 14.20 -3.41
N LEU A 7 -22.45 12.93 -3.78
CA LEU A 7 -21.43 11.91 -3.52
C LEU A 7 -20.07 12.28 -4.12
N THR A 8 -20.05 12.85 -5.33
CA THR A 8 -18.80 13.21 -6.03
C THR A 8 -18.00 14.21 -5.22
N GLU A 9 -18.63 15.32 -4.85
CA GLU A 9 -17.99 16.40 -4.09
C GLU A 9 -17.51 15.90 -2.73
N PHE A 10 -18.34 15.12 -2.03
CA PHE A 10 -17.98 14.55 -0.74
C PHE A 10 -16.76 13.62 -0.83
N MET A 11 -16.76 12.70 -1.80
CA MET A 11 -15.65 11.77 -1.97
C MET A 11 -14.38 12.48 -2.44
N LEU A 12 -14.47 13.52 -3.28
CA LEU A 12 -13.31 14.31 -3.69
C LEU A 12 -12.71 15.11 -2.52
N SER A 13 -13.55 15.74 -1.68
CA SER A 13 -13.10 16.41 -0.45
C SER A 13 -12.41 15.44 0.51
N LEU A 14 -12.96 14.23 0.66
CA LEU A 14 -12.35 13.17 1.45
C LEU A 14 -11.00 12.72 0.86
N VAL A 15 -10.91 12.61 -0.46
CA VAL A 15 -9.65 12.26 -1.15
C VAL A 15 -8.59 13.33 -0.90
N GLN A 16 -8.94 14.62 -1.02
CA GLN A 16 -8.03 15.73 -0.72
C GLN A 16 -7.53 15.67 0.72
N THR A 17 -8.43 15.47 1.69
CA THR A 17 -8.06 15.34 3.11
C THR A 17 -7.06 14.20 3.32
N LEU A 18 -7.26 13.06 2.66
CA LEU A 18 -6.33 11.92 2.75
C LEU A 18 -4.98 12.22 2.09
N GLU A 19 -4.93 13.04 1.06
CA GLU A 19 -3.69 13.47 0.41
C GLU A 19 -2.91 14.46 1.28
N ASP A 20 -3.61 15.41 1.90
CA ASP A 20 -3.02 16.36 2.87
C ASP A 20 -2.45 15.61 4.10
N GLU A 21 -3.12 14.52 4.52
CA GLU A 21 -2.63 13.58 5.55
C GLU A 21 -1.50 12.65 5.05
N HIS A 22 -1.03 12.79 3.80
CA HIS A 22 -0.02 11.93 3.16
C HIS A 22 -0.41 10.44 3.09
N ARG A 23 -1.71 10.15 3.09
CA ARG A 23 -2.30 8.80 3.01
C ARG A 23 -2.67 8.43 1.58
N PHE A 24 -1.74 8.64 0.66
CA PHE A 24 -1.92 8.47 -0.80
C PHE A 24 -2.52 7.13 -1.21
N GLY A 25 -2.11 6.03 -0.56
CA GLY A 25 -2.67 4.71 -0.84
C GLY A 25 -4.17 4.61 -0.54
N SER A 26 -4.64 5.27 0.53
CA SER A 26 -6.08 5.34 0.83
C SER A 26 -6.79 6.26 -0.16
N ALA A 27 -6.24 7.45 -0.40
CA ALA A 27 -6.77 8.42 -1.36
C ALA A 27 -6.97 7.80 -2.75
N HIS A 28 -5.97 7.06 -3.25
CA HIS A 28 -6.04 6.34 -4.51
C HIS A 28 -7.22 5.37 -4.58
N VAL A 29 -7.45 4.58 -3.53
CA VAL A 29 -8.56 3.60 -3.51
C VAL A 29 -9.92 4.30 -3.49
N TYR A 30 -10.08 5.40 -2.74
CA TYR A 30 -11.30 6.20 -2.77
C TYR A 30 -11.54 6.83 -4.15
N ARG A 31 -10.50 7.38 -4.78
CA ARG A 31 -10.58 7.96 -6.13
C ARG A 31 -10.96 6.91 -7.17
N SER A 32 -10.34 5.72 -7.13
CA SER A 32 -10.67 4.59 -8.00
C SER A 32 -12.10 4.08 -7.79
N THR A 33 -12.57 4.06 -6.53
CA THR A 33 -13.96 3.72 -6.21
C THR A 33 -14.92 4.75 -6.82
N LEU A 34 -14.67 6.05 -6.60
CA LEU A 34 -15.50 7.12 -7.13
C LEU A 34 -15.55 7.10 -8.66
N HIS A 35 -14.41 6.93 -9.31
CA HIS A 35 -14.33 6.84 -10.78
C HIS A 35 -15.18 5.67 -11.29
N THR A 36 -15.02 4.49 -10.70
CA THR A 36 -15.76 3.29 -11.11
C THR A 36 -17.26 3.43 -10.84
N PHE A 37 -17.63 4.00 -9.69
CA PHE A 37 -19.02 4.24 -9.33
C PHE A 37 -19.68 5.29 -10.23
N THR A 38 -18.96 6.34 -10.61
CA THR A 38 -19.43 7.37 -11.55
C THR A 38 -19.70 6.75 -12.93
N ALA A 39 -18.84 5.85 -13.41
CA ALA A 39 -19.07 5.13 -14.65
C ALA A 39 -20.32 4.23 -14.60
N TYR A 40 -20.53 3.54 -13.47
CA TYR A 40 -21.78 2.80 -13.22
C TYR A 40 -23.00 3.72 -13.21
N TRP A 41 -22.94 4.83 -12.47
CA TRP A 41 -24.04 5.76 -12.33
C TRP A 41 -24.45 6.38 -13.66
N ASN A 42 -23.47 6.78 -14.47
CA ASN A 42 -23.69 7.29 -15.82
C ASN A 42 -24.36 6.26 -16.73
N LYS A 43 -24.03 4.96 -16.58
CA LYS A 43 -24.70 3.87 -17.31
C LYS A 43 -26.14 3.67 -16.83
N ARG A 44 -26.41 3.82 -15.53
CA ARG A 44 -27.73 3.60 -14.92
C ARG A 44 -28.72 4.74 -15.14
N LYS A 45 -28.29 5.99 -14.93
CA LYS A 45 -29.17 7.18 -14.89
C LYS A 45 -28.93 8.15 -16.05
N GLY A 46 -27.83 8.00 -16.80
CA GLY A 46 -27.39 8.94 -17.82
C GLY A 46 -26.28 9.86 -17.33
N ARG A 47 -25.56 10.47 -18.27
CA ARG A 47 -24.45 11.40 -17.97
C ARG A 47 -24.99 12.67 -17.31
N LYS A 48 -24.19 13.26 -16.40
CA LYS A 48 -24.47 14.53 -15.69
C LYS A 48 -25.65 14.48 -14.71
N ILE A 49 -26.24 13.31 -14.44
CA ILE A 49 -27.23 13.17 -13.37
C ILE A 49 -26.52 13.23 -12.00
N LEU A 50 -26.99 14.13 -11.14
CA LEU A 50 -26.46 14.34 -9.80
C LEU A 50 -26.51 13.04 -8.97
N MET A 51 -25.38 12.67 -8.36
CA MET A 51 -25.28 11.56 -7.41
C MET A 51 -25.69 12.01 -6.00
N ALA A 52 -26.95 12.42 -5.84
CA ALA A 52 -27.48 12.80 -4.53
C ALA A 52 -27.35 11.63 -3.55
N VAL A 53 -26.73 11.85 -2.38
CA VAL A 53 -26.37 10.79 -1.43
C VAL A 53 -27.56 9.89 -1.04
N ARG A 54 -28.75 10.47 -0.87
CA ARG A 54 -29.99 9.73 -0.55
C ARG A 54 -30.44 8.76 -1.64
N ASN A 55 -30.12 9.07 -2.90
CA ASN A 55 -30.45 8.22 -4.04
C ASN A 55 -29.36 7.18 -4.32
N VAL A 56 -28.14 7.42 -3.83
CA VAL A 56 -26.99 6.52 -3.98
C VAL A 56 -27.07 5.38 -2.98
N PHE A 57 -27.32 5.67 -1.71
CA PHE A 57 -27.25 4.69 -0.62
C PHE A 57 -28.56 3.93 -0.44
N THR A 58 -28.90 3.10 -1.43
CA THR A 58 -30.04 2.17 -1.38
C THR A 58 -29.59 0.74 -1.67
N VAL A 59 -30.33 -0.25 -1.17
CA VAL A 59 -30.02 -1.67 -1.37
C VAL A 59 -29.98 -2.03 -2.87
N SER A 60 -30.92 -1.53 -3.67
CA SER A 60 -30.94 -1.75 -5.14
C SER A 60 -29.70 -1.18 -5.81
N VAL A 61 -29.28 0.04 -5.44
CA VAL A 61 -28.09 0.66 -6.04
C VAL A 61 -26.82 -0.10 -5.71
N LEU A 62 -26.66 -0.53 -4.47
CA LEU A 62 -25.48 -1.29 -4.07
C LEU A 62 -25.43 -2.67 -4.74
N ARG A 63 -26.57 -3.38 -4.84
CA ARG A 63 -26.65 -4.67 -5.56
C ARG A 63 -26.33 -4.54 -7.04
N GLU A 64 -26.98 -3.60 -7.72
CA GLU A 64 -26.73 -3.36 -9.15
C GLU A 64 -25.30 -2.88 -9.41
N PHE A 65 -24.70 -2.13 -8.47
CA PHE A 65 -23.29 -1.79 -8.57
C PHE A 65 -22.39 -3.03 -8.43
N GLU A 66 -22.70 -3.96 -7.52
CA GLU A 66 -21.96 -5.23 -7.43
C GLU A 66 -22.04 -6.02 -8.74
N GLU A 67 -23.23 -6.17 -9.30
CA GLU A 67 -23.47 -6.84 -10.58
C GLU A 67 -22.72 -6.18 -11.72
N TYR A 68 -22.69 -4.84 -11.77
CA TYR A 68 -21.90 -4.08 -12.72
C TYR A 68 -20.39 -4.40 -12.61
N LEU A 69 -19.86 -4.51 -11.39
CA LEU A 69 -18.46 -4.86 -11.18
C LEU A 69 -18.16 -6.32 -11.57
N ARG A 70 -19.09 -7.25 -11.30
CA ARG A 70 -18.99 -8.64 -11.74
C ARG A 70 -19.04 -8.75 -13.26
N GLY A 71 -19.90 -7.97 -13.93
CA GLY A 71 -19.97 -7.89 -15.38
C GLY A 71 -18.71 -7.29 -16.02
N LYS A 72 -17.90 -6.55 -15.26
CA LYS A 72 -16.54 -6.11 -15.64
C LYS A 72 -15.45 -7.15 -15.35
N LEU A 73 -15.81 -8.36 -14.92
CA LEU A 73 -14.90 -9.45 -14.58
C LEU A 73 -13.86 -9.07 -13.50
N LEU A 74 -14.24 -8.17 -12.58
CA LEU A 74 -13.38 -7.82 -11.45
C LEU A 74 -13.36 -8.95 -10.42
N LYS A 75 -12.19 -9.17 -9.81
CA LYS A 75 -12.03 -10.14 -8.72
C LYS A 75 -12.82 -9.70 -7.48
N MET A 76 -13.30 -10.67 -6.70
CA MET A 76 -14.09 -10.44 -5.48
C MET A 76 -13.40 -9.51 -4.47
N ASN A 77 -12.07 -9.54 -4.38
CA ASN A 77 -11.32 -8.62 -3.52
C ASN A 77 -11.42 -7.16 -3.97
N THR A 78 -11.39 -6.89 -5.28
CA THR A 78 -11.56 -5.54 -5.82
C THR A 78 -12.99 -5.06 -5.58
N ILE A 79 -13.98 -5.91 -5.85
CA ILE A 79 -15.40 -5.64 -5.59
C ILE A 79 -15.61 -5.27 -4.12
N SER A 80 -15.13 -6.11 -3.20
CA SER A 80 -15.20 -5.85 -1.76
C SER A 80 -14.50 -4.57 -1.35
N THR A 81 -13.34 -4.27 -1.95
CA THR A 81 -12.61 -3.03 -1.67
C THR A 81 -13.46 -1.81 -1.98
N TYR A 82 -14.11 -1.77 -3.16
CA TYR A 82 -15.02 -0.68 -3.53
C TYR A 82 -16.26 -0.62 -2.61
N MET A 83 -16.86 -1.77 -2.29
CA MET A 83 -18.01 -1.81 -1.37
C MET A 83 -17.66 -1.32 0.03
N ARG A 84 -16.47 -1.66 0.54
CA ARG A 84 -15.98 -1.15 1.83
C ARG A 84 -15.70 0.35 1.81
N MET A 85 -15.21 0.90 0.71
CA MET A 85 -15.04 2.35 0.56
C MET A 85 -16.39 3.06 0.58
N LEU A 86 -17.39 2.57 -0.18
CA LEU A 86 -18.75 3.12 -0.15
C LEU A 86 -19.38 3.00 1.24
N ARG A 87 -19.16 1.89 1.95
CA ARG A 87 -19.62 1.70 3.34
C ARG A 87 -18.97 2.70 4.30
N ALA A 88 -17.68 2.96 4.15
CA ALA A 88 -16.98 3.97 4.94
C ALA A 88 -17.50 5.38 4.64
N VAL A 89 -17.78 5.72 3.37
CA VAL A 89 -18.42 6.98 2.97
C VAL A 89 -19.80 7.10 3.61
N TYR A 90 -20.62 6.06 3.53
CA TYR A 90 -21.95 6.02 4.14
C TYR A 90 -21.90 6.30 5.64
N HIS A 91 -21.02 5.62 6.38
CA HIS A 91 -20.88 5.84 7.83
C HIS A 91 -20.39 7.27 8.17
N ARG A 92 -19.55 7.89 7.34
CA ARG A 92 -19.17 9.30 7.53
C ARG A 92 -20.36 10.24 7.32
N LEU A 93 -21.12 10.03 6.24
CA LEU A 93 -22.33 10.80 5.97
C LEU A 93 -23.39 10.64 7.06
N LEU A 94 -23.48 9.45 7.68
CA LEU A 94 -24.33 9.22 8.86
C LEU A 94 -23.86 10.07 10.05
N LYS A 95 -22.55 10.09 10.33
CA LYS A 95 -21.97 10.89 11.41
C LYS A 95 -22.21 12.39 11.19
N ASP A 96 -22.20 12.83 9.94
CA ASP A 96 -22.45 14.22 9.55
C ASP A 96 -23.96 14.58 9.51
N GLY A 97 -24.86 13.61 9.69
CA GLY A 97 -26.32 13.82 9.67
C GLY A 97 -26.90 14.09 8.27
N GLU A 98 -26.22 13.60 7.22
CA GLU A 98 -26.57 13.85 5.82
C GLU A 98 -27.48 12.77 5.21
N VAL A 99 -27.43 11.58 5.79
CA VAL A 99 -28.23 10.41 5.42
C VAL A 99 -28.80 9.78 6.68
N ASP A 100 -29.93 9.08 6.53
CA ASP A 100 -30.55 8.33 7.62
C ASP A 100 -29.95 6.92 7.73
N TYR A 101 -30.00 6.36 8.94
CA TYR A 101 -29.56 4.99 9.19
C TYR A 101 -30.50 3.99 8.53
N THR A 102 -29.94 3.11 7.70
CA THR A 102 -30.65 2.03 7.02
C THR A 102 -30.07 0.71 7.48
N ALA A 103 -30.85 -0.03 8.27
CA ALA A 103 -30.45 -1.33 8.80
C ALA A 103 -30.10 -2.29 7.64
N GLY A 104 -28.93 -2.93 7.74
CA GLY A 104 -28.50 -3.94 6.78
C GLY A 104 -28.24 -3.46 5.35
N LEU A 105 -28.04 -2.15 5.12
CA LEU A 105 -27.83 -1.57 3.78
C LEU A 105 -26.77 -2.30 2.93
N PHE A 106 -25.71 -2.78 3.57
CA PHE A 106 -24.61 -3.50 2.92
C PHE A 106 -24.65 -5.03 3.13
N ASN A 107 -25.69 -5.58 3.78
CA ASN A 107 -25.77 -7.02 4.07
C ASN A 107 -25.95 -7.85 2.80
N SER A 108 -26.52 -7.25 1.75
CA SER A 108 -26.79 -7.92 0.50
C SER A 108 -25.67 -7.82 -0.52
N VAL A 109 -24.52 -7.24 -0.14
CA VAL A 109 -23.37 -7.09 -1.03
C VAL A 109 -22.09 -7.64 -0.41
N TYR A 110 -21.19 -8.13 -1.25
CA TYR A 110 -19.95 -8.70 -0.75
C TYR A 110 -18.98 -7.64 -0.19
N THR A 111 -18.64 -7.75 1.09
CA THR A 111 -17.67 -6.88 1.80
C THR A 111 -16.54 -7.65 2.49
N GLY A 112 -16.42 -8.96 2.21
CA GLY A 112 -15.45 -9.87 2.80
C GLY A 112 -14.03 -9.77 2.23
N THR A 113 -13.13 -10.67 2.62
CA THR A 113 -11.78 -10.79 2.06
C THR A 113 -11.53 -12.23 1.60
N CYS A 114 -10.98 -12.38 0.40
CA CYS A 114 -10.56 -13.68 -0.15
C CYS A 114 -9.03 -13.74 -0.16
N ALA A 115 -8.45 -14.79 0.42
CA ALA A 115 -7.00 -14.98 0.49
C ALA A 115 -6.60 -16.28 -0.24
N ASP A 116 -6.98 -16.38 -1.51
CA ASP A 116 -6.89 -17.65 -2.26
C ASP A 116 -5.46 -18.00 -2.72
N VAL A 117 -4.48 -17.11 -2.48
CA VAL A 117 -3.10 -17.29 -2.96
C VAL A 117 -2.12 -17.24 -1.79
N LYS A 118 -1.47 -18.36 -1.49
CA LYS A 118 -0.34 -18.42 -0.57
C LYS A 118 0.87 -17.75 -1.22
N ARG A 119 1.28 -16.60 -0.68
CA ARG A 119 2.45 -15.82 -1.13
C ARG A 119 3.70 -16.04 -0.28
N ALA A 120 3.62 -16.89 0.74
CA ALA A 120 4.74 -17.19 1.60
C ALA A 120 5.76 -18.07 0.86
N LEU A 121 7.03 -17.69 0.93
CA LEU A 121 8.12 -18.53 0.44
C LEU A 121 8.28 -19.76 1.33
N SER A 122 8.70 -20.88 0.72
CA SER A 122 9.02 -22.08 1.48
C SER A 122 10.34 -21.89 2.26
N PRO A 123 10.57 -22.60 3.38
CA PRO A 123 11.85 -22.56 4.07
C PRO A 123 13.03 -22.92 3.16
N ALA A 124 12.83 -23.85 2.22
CA ALA A 124 13.86 -24.23 1.25
C ALA A 124 14.20 -23.07 0.29
N ASP A 125 13.19 -22.33 -0.19
CA ASP A 125 13.44 -21.18 -1.07
C ASP A 125 14.03 -20.00 -0.31
N MET A 126 13.62 -19.79 0.95
CA MET A 126 14.25 -18.82 1.84
C MET A 126 15.72 -19.14 2.06
N ALA A 127 16.05 -20.42 2.35
CA ALA A 127 17.42 -20.85 2.54
C ALA A 127 18.27 -20.60 1.30
N LYS A 128 17.76 -20.92 0.10
CA LYS A 128 18.45 -20.64 -1.18
C LYS A 128 18.74 -19.15 -1.38
N ILE A 129 17.82 -18.26 -0.99
CA ILE A 129 18.03 -16.81 -1.13
C ILE A 129 19.09 -16.32 -0.15
N LEU A 130 19.09 -16.85 1.08
CA LEU A 130 20.02 -16.45 2.15
C LEU A 130 21.40 -17.09 2.06
N SER A 131 21.55 -18.25 1.40
CA SER A 131 22.79 -19.03 1.36
C SER A 131 23.79 -18.60 0.29
N VAL A 132 23.43 -17.67 -0.59
CA VAL A 132 24.35 -17.20 -1.65
C VAL A 132 25.32 -16.19 -1.03
N PRO A 133 26.64 -16.42 -1.07
CA PRO A 133 27.60 -15.45 -0.59
C PRO A 133 27.42 -14.14 -1.37
N LEU A 134 27.21 -13.04 -0.65
CA LEU A 134 27.35 -11.72 -1.25
C LEU A 134 28.85 -11.49 -1.43
N PRO A 135 29.38 -11.36 -2.66
CA PRO A 135 30.77 -10.99 -2.84
C PRO A 135 30.98 -9.58 -2.27
N ASP A 136 32.22 -9.31 -1.87
CA ASP A 136 32.62 -8.01 -1.35
C ASP A 136 32.43 -6.97 -2.46
N LEU A 137 31.38 -6.14 -2.37
CA LEU A 137 31.07 -5.06 -3.32
C LEU A 137 32.19 -3.99 -3.39
N GLY A 138 33.24 -4.11 -2.56
CA GLY A 138 34.40 -3.24 -2.55
C GLY A 138 35.48 -3.55 -3.60
N ASN A 139 35.47 -4.72 -4.25
CA ASN A 139 36.55 -5.14 -5.16
C ASN A 139 36.02 -5.77 -6.47
N VAL A 140 35.39 -4.98 -7.34
CA VAL A 140 35.15 -5.41 -8.72
C VAL A 140 36.33 -4.99 -9.60
N ALA A 141 37.12 -5.98 -10.02
CA ALA A 141 38.16 -5.81 -11.02
C ALA A 141 37.54 -5.35 -12.35
N VAL A 142 38.06 -4.25 -12.88
CA VAL A 142 37.77 -3.71 -14.20
C VAL A 142 38.13 -4.75 -15.27
N GLY A 143 37.15 -5.45 -15.84
CA GLY A 143 37.44 -6.43 -16.89
C GLY A 143 36.25 -7.19 -17.50
N THR A 144 35.08 -7.24 -16.86
CA THR A 144 33.94 -8.01 -17.39
C THR A 144 32.86 -7.11 -17.97
N SER A 145 32.30 -7.50 -19.11
CA SER A 145 31.34 -6.72 -19.91
C SER A 145 30.28 -5.97 -19.07
N VAL A 146 30.19 -4.66 -19.29
CA VAL A 146 29.44 -3.69 -18.46
C VAL A 146 27.98 -4.11 -18.19
N SER A 147 27.29 -4.69 -19.18
CA SER A 147 25.90 -5.16 -19.01
C SER A 147 25.76 -6.39 -18.09
N SER A 148 26.76 -7.26 -18.02
CA SER A 148 26.74 -8.43 -17.12
C SER A 148 27.03 -8.07 -15.66
N SER A 149 27.92 -7.09 -15.44
CA SER A 149 28.24 -6.57 -14.10
C SER A 149 27.03 -5.88 -13.48
N LEU A 150 26.37 -4.95 -14.20
CA LEU A 150 25.22 -4.20 -13.68
C LEU A 150 24.03 -5.08 -13.29
N VAL A 151 23.79 -6.18 -14.02
CA VAL A 151 22.73 -7.14 -13.69
C VAL A 151 23.10 -7.96 -12.45
N GLN A 152 24.37 -8.33 -12.30
CA GLN A 152 24.87 -9.01 -11.11
C GLN A 152 24.82 -8.10 -9.87
N ASP A 153 25.11 -6.82 -10.03
CA ASP A 153 25.09 -5.83 -8.94
C ASP A 153 23.65 -5.59 -8.44
N ASN A 154 22.69 -5.36 -9.35
CA ASN A 154 21.27 -5.19 -8.99
C ASN A 154 20.66 -6.42 -8.29
N LEU A 155 21.04 -7.63 -8.72
CA LEU A 155 20.57 -8.86 -8.09
C LEU A 155 21.15 -9.04 -6.69
N GLN A 156 22.40 -8.65 -6.47
CA GLN A 156 23.04 -8.68 -5.16
C GLN A 156 22.42 -7.68 -4.20
N GLU A 157 22.15 -6.45 -4.66
CA GLU A 157 21.43 -5.43 -3.88
C GLU A 157 20.04 -5.91 -3.47
N ALA A 158 19.27 -6.45 -4.43
CA ALA A 158 17.95 -7.00 -4.14
C ALA A 158 18.00 -8.14 -3.11
N ARG A 159 19.02 -9.01 -3.18
CA ARG A 159 19.25 -10.08 -2.19
C ARG A 159 19.62 -9.54 -0.83
N CYS A 160 20.49 -8.53 -0.77
CA CYS A 160 20.86 -7.86 0.48
C CYS A 160 19.62 -7.26 1.14
N TRP A 161 18.84 -6.46 0.41
CA TRP A 161 17.64 -5.83 0.95
C TRP A 161 16.61 -6.87 1.36
N PHE A 162 16.36 -7.89 0.54
CA PHE A 162 15.45 -8.99 0.89
C PHE A 162 15.87 -9.69 2.19
N SER A 163 17.16 -9.98 2.35
CA SER A 163 17.69 -10.61 3.56
C SER A 163 17.49 -9.71 4.79
N LEU A 164 17.70 -8.40 4.64
CA LEU A 164 17.42 -7.43 5.69
C LEU A 164 15.93 -7.35 6.04
N LEU A 165 15.03 -7.40 5.06
CA LEU A 165 13.57 -7.46 5.32
C LEU A 165 13.24 -8.62 6.25
N PHE A 166 13.83 -9.79 6.00
CA PHE A 166 13.61 -10.98 6.81
C PHE A 166 14.27 -10.88 8.19
N LEU A 167 15.58 -10.60 8.24
CA LEU A 167 16.38 -10.60 9.48
C LEU A 167 15.97 -9.49 10.46
N LEU A 168 15.48 -8.36 9.94
CA LEU A 168 14.92 -7.27 10.75
C LEU A 168 13.42 -7.48 11.04
N ARG A 169 13.04 -8.74 11.29
CA ARG A 169 11.70 -9.18 11.76
C ARG A 169 10.56 -8.82 10.80
N GLY A 170 10.79 -8.92 9.50
CA GLY A 170 9.76 -8.64 8.49
C GLY A 170 9.47 -7.14 8.34
N ILE A 171 10.47 -6.27 8.54
CA ILE A 171 10.33 -4.83 8.31
C ILE A 171 9.78 -4.60 6.89
N PRO A 172 8.75 -3.74 6.71
CA PRO A 172 8.28 -3.39 5.37
C PRO A 172 9.36 -2.70 4.55
N PHE A 173 9.40 -2.96 3.24
CA PHE A 173 10.40 -2.36 2.35
C PHE A 173 10.43 -0.83 2.40
N ALA A 174 9.26 -0.19 2.45
CA ALA A 174 9.15 1.27 2.57
C ALA A 174 9.75 1.84 3.86
N ASP A 175 9.75 1.05 4.94
CA ASP A 175 10.36 1.42 6.22
C ASP A 175 11.87 1.15 6.19
N LEU A 176 12.31 0.00 5.64
CA LEU A 176 13.73 -0.34 5.43
C LEU A 176 14.45 0.76 4.62
N ALA A 177 13.82 1.17 3.52
CA ALA A 177 14.20 2.27 2.65
C ALA A 177 14.42 3.61 3.37
N ARG A 178 13.69 3.86 4.45
CA ARG A 178 13.69 5.15 5.16
C ARG A 178 14.46 5.12 6.46
N LEU A 179 15.04 3.97 6.83
CA LEU A 179 15.90 3.89 7.99
C LEU A 179 17.02 4.92 7.86
N ARG A 180 17.23 5.67 8.93
CA ARG A 180 18.30 6.67 9.01
C ARG A 180 19.50 6.08 9.74
N LYS A 181 20.67 6.67 9.50
CA LYS A 181 21.89 6.31 10.24
C LYS A 181 21.71 6.43 11.75
N CYS A 182 20.94 7.43 12.21
CA CYS A 182 20.63 7.61 13.63
C CYS A 182 19.67 6.56 14.22
N ASP A 183 18.94 5.82 13.38
CA ASP A 183 17.97 4.82 13.82
C ASP A 183 18.64 3.50 14.19
N TYR A 184 19.89 3.27 13.74
CA TYR A 184 20.71 2.12 14.09
C TYR A 184 21.80 2.51 15.10
N LYS A 185 21.69 2.01 16.34
CA LYS A 185 22.65 2.25 17.42
C LYS A 185 22.81 1.01 18.28
N ASP A 186 24.03 0.70 18.66
CA ASP A 186 24.35 -0.39 19.61
C ASP A 186 23.69 -1.74 19.28
N GLY A 187 23.68 -2.11 17.99
CA GLY A 187 23.07 -3.36 17.53
C GLY A 187 21.54 -3.35 17.52
N VAL A 188 20.90 -2.18 17.57
CA VAL A 188 19.44 -2.02 17.61
C VAL A 188 18.97 -1.03 16.55
N VAL A 189 17.94 -1.41 15.79
CA VAL A 189 17.21 -0.51 14.88
C VAL A 189 15.91 -0.06 15.54
N SER A 190 15.69 1.26 15.63
CA SER A 190 14.47 1.87 16.18
C SER A 190 13.83 2.82 15.17
N TYR A 191 12.59 2.56 14.77
CA TYR A 191 11.89 3.35 13.74
C TYR A 191 10.39 3.48 14.03
N CYS A 192 9.73 4.41 13.35
CA CYS A 192 8.26 4.53 13.35
C CYS A 192 7.71 3.95 12.05
N ARG A 193 6.90 2.89 12.15
CA ARG A 193 6.31 2.23 10.98
C ARG A 193 5.41 3.20 10.22
N GLN A 194 5.71 3.49 8.96
CA GLN A 194 5.01 4.50 8.15
C GLN A 194 3.50 4.23 8.09
N LYS A 195 3.10 2.97 7.92
CA LYS A 195 1.69 2.59 7.76
C LYS A 195 0.85 2.82 9.02
N THR A 196 1.44 2.68 10.21
CA THR A 196 0.70 2.63 11.48
C THR A 196 1.12 3.66 12.52
N GLY A 197 2.20 4.40 12.28
CA GLY A 197 2.81 5.33 13.27
C GLY A 197 3.47 4.65 14.47
N ARG A 198 3.19 3.37 14.72
CA ARG A 198 3.76 2.60 15.84
C ARG A 198 5.28 2.58 15.80
N ARG A 199 5.90 2.95 16.93
CA ARG A 199 7.34 2.79 17.17
C ARG A 199 7.67 1.31 17.34
N LEU A 200 8.72 0.87 16.64
CA LEU A 200 9.24 -0.49 16.67
C LEU A 200 10.74 -0.43 16.96
N THR A 201 11.21 -1.41 17.73
CA THR A 201 12.60 -1.59 18.09
C THR A 201 12.97 -3.05 17.84
N VAL A 202 14.06 -3.25 17.10
CA VAL A 202 14.51 -4.57 16.65
C VAL A 202 15.99 -4.73 16.96
N THR A 203 16.34 -5.73 17.77
CA THR A 203 17.74 -6.17 17.94
C THR A 203 18.22 -6.79 16.64
N VAL A 204 19.36 -6.31 16.15
CA VAL A 204 19.97 -6.71 14.88
C VAL A 204 20.83 -7.96 15.09
N PRO A 205 20.52 -9.07 14.40
CA PRO A 205 21.40 -10.26 14.39
C PRO A 205 22.75 -9.96 13.73
N LYS A 206 23.80 -10.71 14.06
CA LYS A 206 25.15 -10.50 13.52
C LYS A 206 25.22 -10.60 12.00
N GLU A 207 24.43 -11.50 11.43
CA GLU A 207 24.28 -11.67 9.99
C GLU A 207 23.74 -10.39 9.34
N ALA A 208 22.76 -9.74 9.97
CA ALA A 208 22.21 -8.48 9.50
C ALA A 208 23.17 -7.30 9.70
N GLU A 209 23.99 -7.28 10.76
CA GLU A 209 25.02 -6.25 10.95
C GLU A 209 25.99 -6.22 9.76
N SER A 210 26.43 -7.40 9.30
CA SER A 210 27.31 -7.52 8.13
C SER A 210 26.64 -6.95 6.87
N LEU A 211 25.38 -7.34 6.62
CA LEU A 211 24.62 -6.86 5.46
C LEU A 211 24.38 -5.35 5.49
N ILE A 212 24.07 -4.79 6.67
CA ILE A 212 23.90 -3.34 6.83
C ILE A 212 25.19 -2.63 6.45
N ARG A 213 26.35 -3.13 6.86
CA ARG A 213 27.65 -2.52 6.49
C ARG A 213 27.86 -2.57 4.98
N THR A 214 27.66 -3.73 4.36
CA THR A 214 27.84 -3.93 2.92
C THR A 214 26.94 -3.00 2.09
N CYS A 215 25.69 -2.80 2.52
CA CYS A 215 24.69 -2.05 1.77
C CYS A 215 24.47 -0.62 2.32
N SER A 216 25.38 -0.16 3.18
CA SER A 216 25.27 1.16 3.82
C SER A 216 25.51 2.30 2.84
N ASP A 217 24.78 3.39 3.05
CA ASP A 217 25.02 4.63 2.31
C ASP A 217 26.28 5.31 2.83
N THR A 218 27.33 5.33 1.99
CA THR A 218 28.64 5.91 2.31
C THR A 218 28.66 7.42 2.25
N ASN A 219 27.65 8.07 1.66
CA ASN A 219 27.59 9.53 1.56
C ASN A 219 27.32 10.16 2.93
N PRO A 220 28.24 10.94 3.51
CA PRO A 220 28.04 11.56 4.83
C PRO A 220 26.87 12.55 4.87
N ALA A 221 26.54 13.17 3.73
CA ALA A 221 25.41 14.09 3.62
C ALA A 221 24.04 13.37 3.56
N SER A 222 24.03 12.08 3.24
CA SER A 222 22.80 11.28 3.24
C SER A 222 22.42 10.87 4.67
N PRO A 223 21.19 11.16 5.12
CA PRO A 223 20.71 10.74 6.43
C PRO A 223 20.33 9.26 6.46
N TYR A 224 20.18 8.61 5.31
CA TYR A 224 19.67 7.24 5.18
C TYR A 224 20.75 6.20 5.49
N LEU A 225 20.34 5.09 6.11
CA LEU A 225 21.22 4.01 6.51
C LEU A 225 21.70 3.20 5.29
N LEU A 226 20.82 2.97 4.32
CA LEU A 226 21.06 2.13 3.15
C LEU A 226 21.01 2.97 1.88
N SER A 227 21.84 2.61 0.89
CA SER A 227 21.87 3.27 -0.42
C SER A 227 20.72 2.81 -1.33
N ILE A 228 19.47 3.03 -0.89
CA ILE A 228 18.28 2.74 -1.69
C ILE A 228 17.84 4.03 -2.37
N TYR A 229 18.18 4.18 -3.66
CA TYR A 229 17.80 5.35 -4.44
C TYR A 229 16.27 5.45 -4.57
N PHE A 230 15.67 6.43 -3.89
CA PHE A 230 14.36 6.94 -4.26
C PHE A 230 14.56 8.23 -5.04
N LEU A 231 14.35 8.17 -6.35
CA LEU A 231 13.85 9.36 -7.05
C LEU A 231 12.60 9.81 -6.26
N HIS A 232 12.67 11.03 -5.73
CA HIS A 232 11.65 11.65 -4.88
C HIS A 232 10.22 11.14 -5.15
N LEU A 233 9.66 10.44 -4.16
CA LEU A 233 8.21 10.22 -4.03
C LEU A 233 7.63 11.28 -3.09
#